data_AF-A0A6H5IBG9-F1
#
_entry.id   AF-A0A6H5IBG9-F1
#
_cell.length_a   1.000
_cell.length_b   1.000
_cell.length_c   1.000
_cell.angle_alpha   90.00
_cell.angle_beta   90.00
_cell.angle_gamma   90.00
#
_symmetry.space_group_name_H-M   'P 1'
#
loop_
_entity.id
_entity.type
_entity.pdbx_description
1 polymer ?
#
loop_
_entity_poly.entity_id
_entity_poly.type
_entity_poly.pdbx_seq_one_letter_code
_entity_poly.pdbx_strand_id
1 'polypeptide(L)'
;MKSADPNLSNAEGSTPLHVICDKWFDAGLAKLFFEINDRKQQTVHINAVDNKGRTPLQLAVNNLLLGVVDLLLDRGADLSNLTFSSASTLTQEEKGHYFKLVSASGILAIAERLVKSGYELDRSGALSIMKFFAKYELLCSSMNFENYLHEDEFTSEAKEIMVKPSLSLYDLLQLRPAEAAKLLTYRDYFDFANCSEKLLRSALSGSPYKKATSSSQLIKNRLASVTGTTHTPEEIERLK
;
A
#
# COMPACT_ATOMS: atom_id res chain seq x y z
N MET A 1 -38.09 15.78 4.60
CA MET A 1 -36.94 14.86 4.74
C MET A 1 -36.07 15.39 5.87
N LYS A 2 -35.75 14.59 6.89
CA LYS A 2 -34.78 14.99 7.93
C LYS A 2 -33.41 15.17 7.27
N SER A 3 -32.70 16.25 7.58
CA SER A 3 -31.31 16.40 7.14
C SER A 3 -30.45 15.35 7.85
N ALA A 4 -29.59 14.64 7.11
CA ALA A 4 -28.63 13.73 7.69
C ALA A 4 -27.50 14.54 8.34
N ASP A 5 -27.14 14.22 9.58
CA ASP A 5 -26.01 14.85 10.28
C ASP A 5 -24.69 14.19 9.85
N PRO A 6 -23.75 14.93 9.22
CA PRO A 6 -22.47 14.37 8.77
C PRO A 6 -21.50 14.04 9.91
N ASN A 7 -21.82 14.43 11.15
CA ASN A 7 -20.96 14.22 12.31
C ASN A 7 -21.50 13.16 13.28
N LEU A 8 -22.66 12.55 12.97
CA LEU A 8 -23.25 11.53 13.83
C LEU A 8 -22.34 10.30 13.90
N SER A 9 -21.84 9.99 15.10
CA SER A 9 -20.96 8.86 15.33
C SER A 9 -21.72 7.55 15.56
N ASN A 10 -21.12 6.43 15.16
CA ASN A 10 -21.59 5.10 15.54
C ASN A 10 -21.19 4.73 16.99
N ALA A 11 -21.46 3.49 17.41
CA ALA A 11 -21.11 2.99 18.76
C ALA A 11 -19.60 2.99 19.06
N GLU A 12 -18.75 3.06 18.04
CA GLU A 12 -17.28 3.13 18.17
C GLU A 12 -16.77 4.59 18.21
N GLY A 13 -17.67 5.58 18.23
CA GLY A 13 -17.29 6.99 18.11
C GLY A 13 -16.89 7.38 16.68
N SER A 14 -16.98 6.46 15.71
CA SER A 14 -16.61 6.73 14.32
C SER A 14 -17.68 7.55 13.61
N THR A 15 -17.32 8.73 13.14
CA THR A 15 -18.13 9.56 12.24
C THR A 15 -18.10 9.00 10.81
N PRO A 16 -19.00 9.44 9.91
CA PRO A 16 -18.92 9.10 8.49
C PRO A 16 -17.53 9.34 7.87
N LEU A 17 -16.85 10.41 8.30
CA LEU A 17 -15.51 10.73 7.82
C LEU A 17 -14.46 9.70 8.28
N HIS A 18 -14.58 9.14 9.49
CA HIS A 18 -13.74 8.01 9.93
C HIS A 18 -13.94 6.80 9.04
N VAL A 19 -15.20 6.46 8.72
CA VAL A 19 -15.51 5.30 7.87
C VAL A 19 -14.93 5.47 6.47
N ILE A 20 -14.99 6.69 5.91
CA ILE A 20 -14.37 7.01 4.62
C ILE A 20 -12.85 6.82 4.67
N CYS A 21 -12.20 7.18 5.78
CA CYS A 21 -10.73 7.09 5.94
C CYS A 21 -10.25 5.69 6.38
N ASP A 22 -11.12 4.86 6.94
CA ASP A 22 -10.81 3.48 7.34
C ASP A 22 -10.93 2.50 6.16
N LYS A 23 -11.83 2.79 5.22
CA LYS A 23 -12.07 1.93 4.06
C LYS A 23 -11.18 2.32 2.89
N TRP A 24 -10.81 1.34 2.09
CA TRP A 24 -9.95 1.49 0.92
C TRP A 24 -10.78 2.01 -0.29
N PHE A 25 -11.54 3.08 -0.07
CA PHE A 25 -12.26 3.76 -1.14
C PHE A 25 -11.34 4.75 -1.83
N ASP A 26 -11.57 4.96 -3.12
CA ASP A 26 -10.95 6.06 -3.85
C ASP A 26 -11.34 7.41 -3.21
N ALA A 27 -10.46 8.41 -3.34
CA ALA A 27 -10.66 9.76 -2.82
C ALA A 27 -11.94 10.41 -3.35
N GLY A 28 -12.56 9.87 -4.41
CA GLY A 28 -13.86 10.25 -4.92
C GLY A 28 -14.98 10.24 -3.87
N LEU A 29 -15.00 9.26 -2.94
CA LEU A 29 -16.04 9.22 -1.90
C LEU A 29 -15.85 10.36 -0.88
N ALA A 30 -14.61 10.60 -0.45
CA ALA A 30 -14.28 11.72 0.44
C ALA A 30 -14.64 13.05 -0.20
N LYS A 31 -14.29 13.24 -1.48
CA LYS A 31 -14.60 14.44 -2.25
C LYS A 31 -16.11 14.66 -2.36
N LEU A 32 -16.87 13.65 -2.74
CA LEU A 32 -18.33 13.74 -2.84
C LEU A 32 -18.97 14.05 -1.49
N PHE A 33 -18.50 13.41 -0.41
CA PHE A 33 -18.98 13.67 0.95
C PHE A 33 -18.80 15.14 1.32
N PHE A 34 -17.61 15.69 1.09
CA PHE A 34 -17.35 17.10 1.33
C PHE A 34 -18.19 18.02 0.45
N GLU A 35 -18.26 17.78 -0.86
CA GLU A 35 -19.07 18.59 -1.78
C GLU A 35 -20.55 18.66 -1.40
N ILE A 36 -21.14 17.53 -0.97
CA ILE A 36 -22.54 17.49 -0.52
C ILE A 36 -22.72 18.34 0.74
N ASN A 37 -21.82 18.23 1.71
CA ASN A 37 -21.91 19.00 2.95
C ASN A 37 -21.67 20.50 2.73
N ASP A 38 -20.72 20.86 1.85
CA ASP A 38 -20.48 22.25 1.46
C ASP A 38 -21.74 22.86 0.81
N ARG A 39 -22.38 22.13 -0.12
CA ARG A 39 -23.65 22.57 -0.77
C ARG A 39 -24.81 22.70 0.22
N LYS A 40 -24.86 21.82 1.23
CA LYS A 40 -25.86 21.86 2.30
C LYS A 40 -25.51 22.82 3.43
N GLN A 41 -24.36 23.51 3.36
CA GLN A 41 -23.84 24.37 4.41
C GLN A 41 -23.72 23.65 5.77
N GLN A 42 -23.37 22.36 5.74
CA GLN A 42 -23.14 21.56 6.93
C GLN A 42 -21.65 21.55 7.26
N THR A 43 -21.31 21.90 8.50
CA THR A 43 -19.93 21.83 8.98
C THR A 43 -19.56 20.38 9.26
N VAL A 44 -18.49 19.88 8.63
CA VAL A 44 -17.92 18.56 8.92
C VAL A 44 -16.79 18.71 9.93
N HIS A 45 -16.83 17.95 11.03
CA HIS A 45 -15.79 17.94 12.04
C HIS A 45 -14.60 17.09 11.59
N ILE A 46 -13.64 17.74 10.91
CA ILE A 46 -12.45 17.12 10.33
C ILE A 46 -11.57 16.41 11.37
N ASN A 47 -11.49 16.99 12.57
CA ASN A 47 -10.65 16.53 13.67
C ASN A 47 -11.42 15.75 14.76
N ALA A 48 -12.60 15.22 14.43
CA ALA A 48 -13.32 14.33 15.36
C ALA A 48 -12.43 13.14 15.75
N VAL A 49 -12.59 12.61 16.96
CA VAL A 49 -11.87 11.43 17.44
C VAL A 49 -12.82 10.30 17.71
N ASP A 50 -12.44 9.08 17.32
CA ASP A 50 -13.16 7.86 17.68
C ASP A 50 -12.88 7.42 19.12
N ASN A 51 -13.50 6.33 19.58
CA ASN A 51 -13.30 5.80 20.94
C ASN A 51 -11.87 5.28 21.19
N LYS A 52 -11.04 5.15 20.16
CA LYS A 52 -9.61 4.80 20.26
C LYS A 52 -8.71 6.04 20.22
N GLY A 53 -9.30 7.24 20.25
CA GLY A 53 -8.58 8.52 20.15
C GLY A 53 -8.03 8.79 18.75
N ARG A 54 -8.53 8.10 17.72
CA ARG A 54 -8.03 8.24 16.35
C ARG A 54 -8.77 9.32 15.59
N THR A 55 -8.07 10.16 14.84
CA THR A 55 -8.67 11.12 13.90
C THR A 55 -8.87 10.48 12.51
N PRO A 56 -9.75 11.03 11.66
CA PRO A 56 -9.84 10.60 10.26
C PRO A 56 -8.51 10.70 9.51
N LEU A 57 -7.70 11.73 9.78
CA LEU A 57 -6.38 11.88 9.17
C LEU A 57 -5.44 10.73 9.56
N GLN A 58 -5.41 10.34 10.84
CA GLN A 58 -4.61 9.21 11.29
C GLN A 58 -5.04 7.90 10.61
N LEU A 59 -6.35 7.68 10.42
CA LEU A 59 -6.84 6.52 9.67
C LEU A 59 -6.39 6.54 8.21
N ALA A 60 -6.55 7.69 7.53
CA ALA A 60 -6.13 7.86 6.14
C ALA A 60 -4.62 7.64 5.94
N VAL A 61 -3.81 8.14 6.87
CA VAL A 61 -2.35 7.95 6.88
C VAL A 61 -1.99 6.49 7.08
N ASN A 62 -2.60 5.81 8.06
CA ASN A 62 -2.33 4.39 8.33
C ASN A 62 -2.75 3.47 7.17
N ASN A 63 -3.77 3.87 6.40
CA ASN A 63 -4.26 3.13 5.24
C ASN A 63 -3.62 3.56 3.90
N LEU A 64 -2.62 4.44 3.94
CA LEU A 64 -1.90 4.94 2.76
C LEU A 64 -2.82 5.60 1.71
N LEU A 65 -3.88 6.29 2.15
CA LEU A 65 -4.87 6.92 1.27
C LEU A 65 -4.42 8.33 0.84
N LEU A 66 -3.41 8.42 -0.02
CA LEU A 66 -2.77 9.70 -0.42
C LEU A 66 -3.77 10.79 -0.81
N GLY A 67 -4.76 10.47 -1.67
CA GLY A 67 -5.75 11.46 -2.12
C GLY A 67 -6.71 11.91 -1.02
N VAL A 68 -7.01 11.04 -0.04
CA VAL A 68 -7.83 11.40 1.12
C VAL A 68 -7.02 12.25 2.10
N VAL A 69 -5.73 11.92 2.29
CA VAL A 69 -4.79 12.74 3.07
C VAL A 69 -4.72 14.16 2.49
N ASP A 70 -4.49 14.30 1.18
CA ASP A 70 -4.45 15.60 0.50
C ASP A 70 -5.75 16.39 0.75
N LEU A 71 -6.92 15.76 0.59
CA LEU A 71 -8.22 16.39 0.87
C LEU A 71 -8.37 16.82 2.33
N LEU A 72 -7.96 16.00 3.30
CA LEU A 72 -8.07 16.34 4.72
C LEU A 72 -7.14 17.51 5.09
N LEU A 73 -5.92 17.54 4.54
CA LEU A 73 -4.98 18.65 4.72
C LEU A 73 -5.54 19.96 4.14
N ASP A 74 -6.13 19.91 2.94
CA ASP A 74 -6.80 21.07 2.32
C ASP A 74 -7.98 21.58 3.15
N ARG A 75 -8.60 20.71 3.96
CA ARG A 75 -9.68 21.07 4.90
C ARG A 75 -9.18 21.50 6.28
N GLY A 76 -7.88 21.66 6.47
CA GLY A 76 -7.28 22.11 7.73
C GLY A 76 -7.29 21.04 8.83
N ALA A 77 -7.10 19.77 8.45
CA ALA A 77 -6.88 18.71 9.43
C ALA A 77 -5.68 19.02 10.33
N ASP A 78 -5.84 18.80 11.62
CA ASP A 78 -4.79 19.05 12.61
C ASP A 78 -3.72 17.95 12.57
N LEU A 79 -2.46 18.38 12.63
CA LEU A 79 -1.26 17.55 12.55
C LEU A 79 -0.64 17.29 13.93
N SER A 80 -1.07 18.03 14.97
CA SER A 80 -0.45 18.03 16.30
C SER A 80 -0.38 16.66 16.97
N ASN A 81 -1.38 15.80 16.73
CA ASN A 81 -1.50 14.47 17.32
C ASN A 81 -1.18 13.35 16.32
N LEU A 82 -0.64 13.65 15.15
CA LEU A 82 -0.37 12.63 14.14
C LEU A 82 0.79 11.72 14.57
N THR A 83 0.51 10.43 14.72
CA THR A 83 1.53 9.42 15.03
C THR A 83 1.57 8.37 13.94
N PHE A 84 2.77 8.06 13.46
CA PHE A 84 3.00 6.92 12.57
C PHE A 84 2.96 5.64 13.41
N SER A 85 1.81 4.96 13.44
CA SER A 85 1.69 3.70 14.17
C SER A 85 2.42 2.59 13.41
N SER A 86 3.52 2.11 13.98
CA SER A 86 4.23 0.91 13.48
C SER A 86 3.40 -0.38 13.59
N ALA A 87 2.31 -0.35 14.37
CA ALA A 87 1.52 -1.52 14.73
C ALA A 87 0.30 -1.74 13.82
N SER A 88 -0.25 -0.68 13.20
CA SER A 88 -1.35 -0.82 12.24
C SER A 88 -0.87 -1.13 10.83
N THR A 89 0.40 -1.49 10.64
CA THR A 89 0.88 -1.90 9.33
C THR A 89 0.19 -3.18 8.91
N LEU A 90 -0.86 -3.00 8.13
CA LEU A 90 -1.33 -3.90 7.09
C LEU A 90 -1.06 -5.37 7.45
N THR A 91 -1.81 -5.87 8.43
CA THR A 91 -1.80 -7.28 8.79
C THR A 91 -2.36 -8.08 7.62
N GLN A 92 -1.51 -8.39 6.64
CA GLN A 92 -1.67 -9.52 5.74
C GLN A 92 -0.29 -10.10 5.49
N GLU A 93 0.00 -11.17 6.22
CA GLU A 93 1.25 -11.95 6.24
C GLU A 93 1.56 -12.68 4.93
N GLU A 94 1.00 -12.29 3.77
CA GLU A 94 1.04 -13.15 2.57
C GLU A 94 1.35 -12.44 1.24
N LYS A 95 1.81 -11.19 1.20
CA LYS A 95 2.10 -10.51 -0.08
C LYS A 95 3.58 -10.15 -0.21
N GLY A 96 4.23 -10.71 -1.24
CA GLY A 96 5.66 -10.64 -1.52
C GLY A 96 6.23 -9.24 -1.81
N HIS A 97 7.43 -9.18 -2.41
CA HIS A 97 8.24 -7.96 -2.60
C HIS A 97 7.48 -6.71 -3.10
N TYR A 98 6.46 -6.90 -3.92
CA TYR A 98 5.56 -5.85 -4.41
C TYR A 98 4.91 -5.01 -3.31
N PHE A 99 4.39 -5.67 -2.27
CA PHE A 99 3.69 -5.00 -1.18
C PHE A 99 4.63 -4.17 -0.31
N LYS A 100 5.88 -4.63 -0.17
CA LYS A 100 6.95 -3.87 0.49
C LYS A 100 7.20 -2.55 -0.24
N LEU A 101 7.30 -2.59 -1.58
CA LEU A 101 7.54 -1.38 -2.40
C LEU A 101 6.40 -0.37 -2.29
N VAL A 102 5.14 -0.81 -2.48
CA VAL A 102 3.95 0.07 -2.37
C VAL A 102 3.88 0.72 -0.99
N SER A 103 4.15 -0.04 0.07
CA SER A 103 4.06 0.50 1.43
C SER A 103 5.19 1.47 1.73
N ALA A 104 6.42 1.16 1.28
CA ALA A 104 7.59 2.04 1.43
C ALA A 104 7.37 3.38 0.73
N SER A 105 7.00 3.34 -0.55
CA SER A 105 6.76 4.55 -1.34
C SER A 105 5.56 5.33 -0.82
N GLY A 106 4.51 4.65 -0.36
CA GLY A 106 3.31 5.28 0.19
C GLY A 106 3.59 6.06 1.48
N ILE A 107 4.35 5.46 2.40
CA ILE A 107 4.74 6.14 3.64
C ILE A 107 5.61 7.36 3.36
N LEU A 108 6.58 7.25 2.45
CA LEU A 108 7.42 8.38 2.06
C LEU A 108 6.61 9.49 1.38
N ALA A 109 5.68 9.12 0.51
CA ALA A 109 4.79 10.05 -0.17
C ALA A 109 3.84 10.78 0.79
N ILE A 110 3.42 10.13 1.88
CA ILE A 110 2.64 10.76 2.94
C ILE A 110 3.52 11.65 3.80
N ALA A 111 4.71 11.20 4.21
CA ALA A 111 5.64 12.00 4.98
C ALA A 111 5.99 13.31 4.25
N GLU A 112 6.26 13.23 2.94
CA GLU A 112 6.52 14.41 2.10
C GLU A 112 5.36 15.42 2.12
N ARG A 113 4.11 14.94 1.98
CA ARG A 113 2.91 15.78 2.03
C ARG A 113 2.73 16.46 3.37
N LEU A 114 2.87 15.70 4.46
CA LEU A 114 2.73 16.22 5.81
C LEU A 114 3.77 17.33 6.06
N VAL A 115 5.03 17.08 5.71
CA VAL A 115 6.11 18.08 5.83
C VAL A 115 5.79 19.33 5.01
N LYS A 116 5.30 19.16 3.78
CA LYS A 116 4.87 20.27 2.93
C LYS A 116 3.71 21.07 3.52
N SER A 117 2.83 20.42 4.28
CA SER A 117 1.71 21.04 5.01
C SER A 117 2.12 21.61 6.38
N GLY A 118 3.42 21.67 6.70
CA GLY A 118 3.93 22.27 7.93
C GLY A 118 4.08 21.30 9.11
N TYR A 119 3.94 19.98 8.89
CA TYR A 119 4.28 18.99 9.90
C TYR A 119 5.80 18.93 10.11
N GLU A 120 6.23 19.10 11.36
CA GLU A 120 7.61 18.84 11.73
C GLU A 120 7.80 17.35 12.00
N LEU A 121 8.54 16.66 11.13
CA LEU A 121 8.90 15.27 11.34
C LEU A 121 9.96 15.17 12.45
N ASP A 122 9.49 14.96 13.67
CA ASP A 122 10.36 14.83 14.84
C ASP A 122 11.15 13.50 14.84
N ARG A 123 12.07 13.36 15.82
CA ARG A 123 12.88 12.14 15.96
C ARG A 123 12.03 10.88 16.14
N SER A 124 10.87 11.00 16.78
CA SER A 124 9.96 9.88 17.02
C SER A 124 9.29 9.42 15.72
N GLY A 125 8.77 10.34 14.92
CA GLY A 125 8.20 10.10 13.59
C GLY A 125 9.23 9.52 12.63
N ALA A 126 10.44 10.09 12.57
CA ALA A 126 11.54 9.54 11.78
C ALA A 126 11.90 8.11 12.22
N LEU A 127 11.94 7.84 13.54
CA LEU A 127 12.20 6.51 14.07
C LEU A 127 11.08 5.53 13.73
N SER A 128 9.82 5.95 13.72
CA SER A 128 8.69 5.13 13.29
C SER A 128 8.78 4.75 11.82
N ILE A 129 9.15 5.70 10.95
CA ILE A 129 9.43 5.42 9.54
C ILE A 129 10.63 4.44 9.44
N MET A 130 11.74 4.70 10.12
CA MET A 130 12.90 3.78 10.09
C MET A 130 12.57 2.38 10.60
N LYS A 131 11.81 2.26 11.68
CA LYS A 131 11.33 0.96 12.21
C LYS A 131 10.45 0.23 11.21
N PHE A 132 9.60 0.96 10.48
CA PHE A 132 8.82 0.39 9.40
C PHE A 132 9.74 -0.19 8.32
N PHE A 133 10.69 0.59 7.84
CA PHE A 133 11.64 0.15 6.82
C PHE A 133 12.47 -1.07 7.28
N ALA A 134 12.88 -1.09 8.55
CA ALA A 134 13.56 -2.24 9.15
C ALA A 134 12.66 -3.48 9.24
N LYS A 135 11.40 -3.32 9.69
CA LYS A 135 10.42 -4.42 9.81
C LYS A 135 10.19 -5.15 8.49
N TYR A 136 10.22 -4.44 7.36
CA TYR A 136 10.02 -5.03 6.03
C TYR A 136 11.33 -5.32 5.30
N GLU A 137 12.49 -5.20 5.96
CA GLU A 137 13.84 -5.44 5.39
C GLU A 137 14.16 -4.57 4.18
N LEU A 138 13.49 -3.41 4.06
CA LEU A 138 13.66 -2.47 2.95
C LEU A 138 15.03 -1.79 2.94
N LEU A 139 15.74 -1.79 4.07
CA LEU A 139 17.06 -1.18 4.22
C LEU A 139 18.22 -2.12 3.84
N CYS A 140 17.97 -3.43 3.74
CA CYS A 140 19.05 -4.43 3.68
C CYS A 140 19.18 -5.16 2.34
N SER A 141 18.30 -4.93 1.37
CA SER A 141 18.33 -5.68 0.10
C SER A 141 18.46 -4.73 -1.09
N SER A 142 19.70 -4.34 -1.41
CA SER A 142 20.00 -3.87 -2.76
C SER A 142 19.82 -5.06 -3.69
N MET A 143 18.66 -5.16 -4.37
CA MET A 143 18.57 -6.04 -5.54
C MET A 143 19.66 -5.58 -6.51
N ASN A 144 20.65 -6.43 -6.74
CA ASN A 144 21.73 -6.12 -7.64
C ASN A 144 21.23 -6.32 -9.09
N PHE A 145 20.57 -5.29 -9.63
CA PHE A 145 19.97 -5.32 -10.96
C PHE A 145 21.03 -5.36 -12.09
N GLU A 146 22.31 -5.11 -11.77
CA GLU A 146 23.41 -5.16 -12.74
C GLU A 146 23.45 -6.49 -13.50
N ASN A 147 23.12 -7.61 -12.83
CA ASN A 147 23.12 -8.93 -13.48
C ASN A 147 21.91 -9.14 -14.41
N TYR A 148 20.80 -8.44 -14.18
CA TYR A 148 19.55 -8.62 -14.94
C TYR A 148 19.41 -7.64 -16.11
N LEU A 149 20.09 -6.50 -16.06
CA LEU A 149 20.14 -5.49 -17.14
C LEU A 149 20.81 -5.98 -18.44
N HIS A 150 21.39 -7.19 -18.42
CA HIS A 150 21.99 -7.84 -19.58
C HIS A 150 21.11 -8.95 -20.19
N GLU A 151 19.97 -9.27 -19.60
CA GLU A 151 19.00 -10.19 -20.19
C GLU A 151 18.12 -9.43 -21.20
N ASP A 152 18.10 -9.90 -22.45
CA ASP A 152 17.39 -9.25 -23.56
C ASP A 152 15.88 -9.12 -23.29
N GLU A 153 15.29 -10.14 -22.65
CA GLU A 153 13.86 -10.18 -22.30
C GLU A 153 13.51 -9.11 -21.25
N PHE A 154 14.27 -9.04 -20.16
CA PHE A 154 14.10 -8.02 -19.11
C PHE A 154 14.31 -6.60 -19.64
N THR A 155 15.32 -6.41 -20.49
CA THR A 155 15.64 -5.10 -21.07
C THR A 155 14.51 -4.60 -21.96
N SER A 156 13.91 -5.48 -22.76
CA SER A 156 12.77 -5.11 -23.60
C SER A 156 11.55 -4.74 -22.77
N GLU A 157 11.23 -5.52 -21.73
CA GLU A 157 10.10 -5.23 -20.85
C GLU A 157 10.30 -3.92 -20.06
N ALA A 158 11.50 -3.70 -19.52
CA ALA A 158 11.80 -2.51 -18.74
C ALA A 158 11.69 -1.21 -19.54
N LYS A 159 11.89 -1.25 -20.87
CA LYS A 159 11.71 -0.08 -21.76
C LYS A 159 10.24 0.28 -21.99
N GLU A 160 9.36 -0.73 -21.98
CA GLU A 160 7.91 -0.53 -22.16
C GLU A 160 7.20 -0.13 -20.85
N ILE A 161 7.79 -0.44 -19.70
CA ILE A 161 7.26 -0.10 -18.39
C ILE A 161 7.56 1.37 -18.06
N MET A 162 6.54 2.22 -18.13
CA MET A 162 6.68 3.66 -17.84
C MET A 162 6.49 3.96 -16.34
N VAL A 163 7.50 4.61 -15.73
CA VAL A 163 7.42 5.13 -14.35
C VAL A 163 6.64 6.46 -14.33
N LYS A 164 6.88 7.28 -15.35
CA LYS A 164 6.07 8.47 -15.71
C LYS A 164 6.10 8.63 -17.23
N PRO A 165 5.25 9.47 -17.85
CA PRO A 165 5.14 9.55 -19.32
C PRO A 165 6.45 9.79 -20.08
N SER A 166 7.47 10.36 -19.43
CA SER A 166 8.78 10.68 -20.01
C SER A 166 9.95 9.84 -19.50
N LEU A 167 9.72 8.81 -18.67
CA LEU A 167 10.80 8.02 -18.08
C LEU A 167 10.36 6.55 -17.92
N SER A 168 11.06 5.63 -18.60
CA SER A 168 10.84 4.19 -18.46
C SER A 168 11.55 3.62 -17.23
N LEU A 169 11.20 2.40 -16.84
CA LEU A 169 11.91 1.66 -15.79
C LEU A 169 13.36 1.39 -16.20
N TYR A 170 13.61 1.11 -17.48
CA TYR A 170 14.96 0.96 -18.00
C TYR A 170 15.79 2.23 -17.83
N ASP A 171 15.24 3.40 -18.21
CA ASP A 171 15.92 4.68 -18.04
C ASP A 171 16.23 4.95 -16.56
N LEU A 172 15.27 4.66 -15.67
CA LEU A 172 15.43 4.84 -14.23
C LEU A 172 16.55 3.96 -13.65
N LEU A 173 16.65 2.70 -14.06
CA LEU A 173 17.68 1.78 -13.58
C LEU A 173 19.10 2.19 -13.99
N GLN A 174 19.24 3.00 -15.03
CA GLN A 174 20.52 3.54 -15.48
C GLN A 174 20.94 4.84 -14.76
N LEU A 175 20.01 5.48 -14.04
CA LEU A 175 20.29 6.73 -13.33
C LEU A 175 20.99 6.46 -11.99
N ARG A 176 21.88 7.39 -11.60
CA ARG A 176 22.37 7.40 -10.22
C ARG A 176 21.23 7.81 -9.28
N PRO A 177 21.19 7.33 -8.03
CA PRO A 177 20.13 7.68 -7.08
C PRO A 177 19.92 9.19 -6.90
N ALA A 178 21.00 9.99 -6.90
CA ALA A 178 20.94 11.44 -6.79
C ALA A 178 20.35 12.16 -8.02
N GLU A 179 20.40 11.53 -9.20
CA GLU A 179 19.78 12.04 -10.44
C GLU A 179 18.30 11.66 -10.48
N ALA A 180 17.99 10.40 -10.14
CA ALA A 180 16.62 9.92 -10.02
C ALA A 180 15.80 10.75 -9.02
N ALA A 181 16.40 11.10 -7.87
CA ALA A 181 15.76 11.95 -6.85
C ALA A 181 15.44 13.38 -7.32
N LYS A 182 16.09 13.87 -8.39
CA LYS A 182 15.75 15.17 -9.00
C LYS A 182 14.61 15.07 -10.01
N LEU A 183 14.39 13.87 -10.55
CA LEU A 183 13.43 13.62 -11.62
C LEU A 183 12.12 13.03 -11.11
N LEU A 184 12.11 12.39 -9.95
CA LEU A 184 10.98 11.66 -9.40
C LEU A 184 10.67 12.10 -7.98
N THR A 185 9.37 12.19 -7.69
CA THR A 185 8.82 12.36 -6.34
C THR A 185 8.46 11.01 -5.73
N TYR A 186 8.22 10.94 -4.42
CA TYR A 186 7.74 9.70 -3.79
C TYR A 186 6.35 9.29 -4.27
N ARG A 187 5.54 10.26 -4.72
CA ARG A 187 4.28 9.98 -5.41
C ARG A 187 4.50 9.20 -6.70
N ASP A 188 5.49 9.57 -7.51
CA ASP A 188 5.77 8.86 -8.76
C ASP A 188 6.14 7.41 -8.50
N TYR A 189 6.96 7.14 -7.47
CA TYR A 189 7.29 5.78 -7.04
C TYR A 189 6.06 5.01 -6.52
N PHE A 190 5.16 5.69 -5.80
CA PHE A 190 3.93 5.06 -5.29
C PHE A 190 2.95 4.72 -6.40
N ASP A 191 2.70 5.67 -7.30
CA ASP A 191 1.80 5.49 -8.44
C ASP A 191 2.35 4.40 -9.37
N PHE A 192 3.66 4.37 -9.62
CA PHE A 192 4.33 3.30 -10.37
C PHE A 192 4.14 1.93 -9.72
N ALA A 193 4.44 1.83 -8.42
CA ALA A 193 4.27 0.59 -7.68
C ALA A 193 2.80 0.13 -7.79
N ASN A 194 1.83 1.01 -7.54
CA ASN A 194 0.41 0.66 -7.56
C ASN A 194 -0.14 0.32 -8.95
N CYS A 195 0.36 0.96 -10.02
CA CYS A 195 0.03 0.61 -11.41
C CYS A 195 0.57 -0.77 -11.80
N SER A 196 1.75 -1.13 -11.30
CA SER A 196 2.37 -2.41 -11.61
C SER A 196 1.62 -3.60 -11.01
N GLU A 197 0.77 -3.46 -9.97
CA GLU A 197 -0.18 -4.54 -9.59
C GLU A 197 -1.09 -4.91 -10.74
N LYS A 198 -1.61 -3.89 -11.45
CA LYS A 198 -2.63 -4.06 -12.46
C LYS A 198 -2.02 -4.68 -13.71
N LEU A 199 -0.82 -4.23 -14.08
CA LEU A 199 -0.02 -4.75 -15.18
C LEU A 199 0.54 -6.16 -14.90
N LEU A 200 1.08 -6.42 -13.70
CA LEU A 200 1.55 -7.75 -13.29
C LEU A 200 0.40 -8.72 -13.09
N ARG A 201 -0.75 -8.31 -12.52
CA ARG A 201 -1.94 -9.19 -12.47
C ARG A 201 -2.45 -9.52 -13.87
N SER A 202 -2.40 -8.58 -14.83
CA SER A 202 -2.77 -8.89 -16.22
C SER A 202 -1.75 -9.80 -16.91
N ALA A 203 -0.45 -9.54 -16.74
CA ALA A 203 0.64 -10.36 -17.29
C ALA A 203 0.64 -11.77 -16.68
N LEU A 204 0.42 -11.90 -15.37
CA LEU A 204 0.28 -13.17 -14.66
C LEU A 204 -1.08 -13.85 -14.90
N SER A 205 -2.09 -13.12 -15.39
CA SER A 205 -3.36 -13.72 -15.83
C SER A 205 -3.28 -14.35 -17.22
N GLY A 206 -2.32 -13.91 -18.05
CA GLY A 206 -1.95 -14.50 -19.34
C GLY A 206 -0.73 -15.44 -19.27
N SER A 207 -0.06 -15.51 -18.14
CA SER A 207 1.09 -16.39 -17.92
C SER A 207 0.67 -17.86 -17.82
N PRO A 208 1.41 -18.81 -18.45
CA PRO A 208 1.13 -20.25 -18.35
C PRO A 208 1.30 -20.82 -16.93
N TYR A 209 1.78 -20.04 -15.97
CA TYR A 209 1.97 -20.46 -14.58
C TYR A 209 0.69 -20.58 -13.72
N LYS A 210 -0.50 -20.38 -14.31
CA LYS A 210 -1.78 -20.73 -13.65
C LYS A 210 -2.07 -22.23 -13.50
N LYS A 211 -1.14 -23.12 -13.88
CA LYS A 211 -1.21 -24.55 -13.53
C LYS A 211 -0.12 -24.95 -12.54
N ALA A 212 -0.19 -24.37 -11.34
CA ALA A 212 0.41 -24.97 -10.15
C ALA A 212 -0.59 -24.92 -8.99
N THR A 213 -1.51 -25.88 -9.02
CA THR A 213 -2.07 -26.62 -7.87
C THR A 213 -2.19 -25.87 -6.53
N SER A 214 -3.44 -25.56 -6.17
CA SER A 214 -3.88 -25.42 -4.77
C SER A 214 -3.32 -26.55 -3.91
N SER A 215 -2.87 -26.25 -2.69
CA SER A 215 -2.33 -27.21 -1.70
C SER A 215 -3.28 -28.40 -1.44
N SER A 216 -4.58 -28.25 -1.69
CA SER A 216 -5.57 -29.34 -1.64
C SER A 216 -5.39 -30.39 -2.75
N GLN A 217 -4.91 -29.97 -3.93
CA GLN A 217 -4.67 -30.84 -5.08
C GLN A 217 -3.33 -31.58 -4.97
N LEU A 218 -2.30 -30.95 -4.38
CA LEU A 218 -1.00 -31.57 -4.08
C LEU A 218 -1.13 -32.72 -3.07
N ILE A 219 -1.98 -32.57 -2.06
CA ILE A 219 -2.28 -33.63 -1.07
C ILE A 219 -3.06 -34.78 -1.73
N LYS A 220 -4.06 -34.47 -2.58
CA LYS A 220 -4.82 -35.49 -3.33
C LYS A 220 -3.95 -36.26 -4.33
N ASN A 221 -3.04 -35.58 -5.03
CA ASN A 221 -2.15 -36.21 -6.01
C ASN A 221 -1.06 -37.08 -5.34
N ARG A 222 -0.55 -36.68 -4.16
CA ARG A 222 0.34 -37.53 -3.35
C ARG A 222 -0.35 -38.79 -2.83
N LEU A 223 -1.61 -38.70 -2.41
CA LEU A 223 -2.38 -39.86 -1.95
C LEU A 223 -2.73 -40.82 -3.10
N ALA A 224 -3.02 -40.29 -4.29
CA ALA A 224 -3.32 -41.10 -5.47
C ALA A 224 -2.09 -41.81 -6.06
N SER A 225 -0.87 -41.28 -5.86
CA SER A 225 0.37 -41.96 -6.28
C SER A 225 0.80 -43.07 -5.33
N VAL A 226 0.39 -43.02 -4.05
CA VAL A 226 0.72 -44.04 -3.04
C VAL A 226 -0.17 -45.29 -3.17
N THR A 227 -1.37 -45.16 -3.75
CA THR A 227 -2.26 -46.32 -3.98
C THR A 227 -1.81 -47.25 -5.12
N GLY A 228 -0.73 -46.92 -5.84
CA GLY A 228 -0.23 -47.67 -7.00
C GLY A 228 1.08 -48.43 -6.81
N THR A 229 1.78 -48.25 -5.67
CA THR A 229 3.07 -48.90 -5.40
C THR A 229 3.08 -49.51 -4.00
N THR A 230 3.56 -50.75 -3.88
CA THR A 230 3.61 -51.54 -2.64
C THR A 230 4.57 -50.91 -1.62
N HIS A 231 4.09 -49.92 -0.89
CA HIS A 231 4.78 -49.31 0.25
C HIS A 231 4.40 -50.02 1.56
N THR A 232 5.36 -50.12 2.48
CA THR A 232 5.13 -50.73 3.78
C THR A 232 4.34 -49.81 4.70
N PRO A 233 3.56 -50.33 5.67
CA PRO A 233 2.71 -49.51 6.55
C PRO A 233 3.46 -48.38 7.29
N GLU A 234 4.74 -48.58 7.59
CA GLU A 234 5.59 -47.60 8.29
C GLU A 234 5.99 -46.38 7.42
N GLU A 235 6.04 -46.53 6.10
CA GLU A 235 6.35 -45.42 5.17
C GLU A 235 5.16 -44.45 5.01
N ILE A 236 3.93 -44.94 5.23
CA ILE A 236 2.70 -44.16 5.11
C ILE A 236 2.48 -43.23 6.32
N GLU A 237 2.97 -43.62 7.51
CA GLU A 237 2.78 -42.83 8.74
C GLU A 237 3.71 -41.61 8.83
N ARG A 238 4.89 -41.65 8.20
CA ARG A 238 5.83 -40.51 8.13
C ARG A 238 5.43 -39.40 7.15
N LEU A 239 4.41 -39.64 6.32
CA LEU A 239 3.96 -38.74 5.25
C LEU A 239 2.59 -38.08 5.52
N LYS A 240 1.96 -38.37 6.67
CA LYS A 240 0.83 -37.61 7.21
C LYS A 240 1.34 -36.45 8.08
#